data_AF-A0A7C1P4N9-F1
#
_entry.id   AF-A0A7C1P4N9-F1
#
_cell.length_a   1.000
_cell.length_b   1.000
_cell.length_c   1.000
_cell.angle_alpha   90.00
_cell.angle_beta   90.00
_cell.angle_gamma   90.00
#
_symmetry.space_group_name_H-M   'P 1'
#
loop_
_entity.id
_entity.type
_entity.pdbx_description
1 polymer ?
#
loop_
_entity_poly.entity_id
_entity_poly.type
_entity_poly.pdbx_seq_one_letter_code
_entity_poly.pdbx_strand_id
1 'polypeptide(L)'
;MTELARVFEVLEKAGFEVLPVPGVCWLELRKAGTVRICIKEKILRELVAALGEDPELVARCLTDPMMVWMLKEEARTALEA
;
A
#
# COMPACT_ATOMS: atom_id res chain seq x y z
N MET A 1 4.58 14.86 14.49
CA MET A 1 4.74 13.69 13.60
C MET A 1 4.09 14.03 12.27
N THR A 2 4.73 13.71 11.15
CA THR A 2 4.17 13.89 9.81
C THR A 2 3.14 12.80 9.53
N GLU A 3 2.10 13.11 8.76
CA GLU A 3 1.02 12.19 8.36
C GLU A 3 1.56 10.87 7.75
N LEU A 4 2.61 10.96 6.93
CA LEU A 4 3.26 9.80 6.32
C LEU A 4 3.86 8.83 7.35
N ALA A 5 4.40 9.34 8.46
CA ALA A 5 4.99 8.50 9.50
C ALA A 5 3.92 7.63 10.18
N ARG A 6 2.72 8.17 10.37
CA ARG A 6 1.57 7.40 10.91
C ARG A 6 1.14 6.30 9.95
N VAL A 7 1.05 6.62 8.66
CA VAL A 7 0.72 5.63 7.62
C VAL A 7 1.70 4.47 7.62
N PHE A 8 3.01 4.73 7.72
CA PHE A 8 4.01 3.67 7.82
C PHE A 8 3.90 2.87 9.12
N GLU A 9 3.62 3.51 10.26
CA GLU A 9 3.41 2.81 11.52
C GLU A 9 2.19 1.86 11.46
N VAL A 10 1.09 2.29 10.83
CA VAL A 10 -0.09 1.44 10.63
C VAL A 10 0.25 0.25 9.74
N LEU A 11 1.01 0.46 8.66
CA LEU A 11 1.42 -0.61 7.75
C LEU A 11 2.36 -1.62 8.42
N GLU A 12 3.30 -1.14 9.23
CA GLU A 12 4.18 -2.00 10.02
C GLU A 12 3.37 -2.87 10.99
N LYS A 13 2.40 -2.28 11.72
CA LYS A 13 1.46 -3.01 12.59
C LYS A 13 0.57 -3.99 11.82
N ALA A 14 0.22 -3.67 10.58
CA ALA A 14 -0.51 -4.54 9.66
C ALA A 14 0.36 -5.71 9.12
N GLY A 15 1.66 -5.72 9.43
CA GLY A 15 2.63 -6.71 9.02
C GLY A 15 3.19 -6.48 7.61
N PHE A 16 3.12 -5.24 7.11
CA PHE A 16 3.70 -4.85 5.84
C PHE A 16 5.01 -4.10 6.03
N GLU A 17 6.01 -4.49 5.25
CA GLU A 17 7.21 -3.73 4.99
C GLU A 17 6.96 -2.80 3.79
N VAL A 18 7.33 -1.53 3.93
CA VAL A 18 7.13 -0.50 2.90
C VAL A 18 8.48 -0.08 2.34
N LEU A 19 8.67 -0.20 1.04
CA LEU A 19 9.90 0.17 0.36
C LEU A 19 9.61 1.22 -0.74
N PRO A 20 10.34 2.35 -0.77
CA PRO A 20 10.17 3.31 -1.86
C PRO A 20 10.72 2.73 -3.17
N VAL A 21 9.99 2.94 -4.27
CA VAL A 21 10.45 2.57 -5.61
C VAL A 21 11.31 3.72 -6.19
N PRO A 22 12.58 3.48 -6.55
CA PRO A 22 13.45 4.55 -7.06
C PRO A 22 12.91 5.19 -8.34
N GLY A 23 12.97 6.52 -8.42
CA GLY A 23 12.63 7.27 -9.63
C GLY A 23 11.14 7.51 -9.89
N VAL A 24 10.25 7.01 -9.03
CA VAL A 24 8.80 7.20 -9.14
C VAL A 24 8.15 7.39 -7.77
N CYS A 25 6.99 8.05 -7.69
CA CYS A 25 6.26 8.28 -6.42
C CYS A 25 5.46 7.04 -5.95
N TRP A 26 6.05 5.85 -6.09
CA TRP A 26 5.43 4.56 -5.78
C TRP A 26 6.11 3.91 -4.58
N LEU A 27 5.31 3.12 -3.86
CA LEU A 27 5.73 2.34 -2.71
C LEU A 27 5.43 0.87 -3.00
N GLU A 28 6.41 0.01 -2.71
CA GLU A 28 6.25 -1.43 -2.71
C GLU A 28 5.90 -1.90 -1.30
N LEU A 29 4.78 -2.59 -1.18
CA LEU A 29 4.31 -3.24 0.04
C LEU A 29 4.66 -4.72 -0.01
N ARG A 30 5.39 -5.19 0.99
CA ARG A 30 5.79 -6.60 1.15
C ARG A 30 5.24 -7.15 2.45
N LYS A 31 4.66 -8.35 2.39
CA LYS A 31 4.26 -9.09 3.57
C LYS A 31 4.52 -10.57 3.34
N ALA A 32 4.98 -11.26 4.38
CA ALA A 32 5.35 -12.67 4.28
C ALA A 32 4.12 -13.51 3.89
N GLY A 33 4.27 -14.37 2.89
CA GLY A 33 3.18 -15.23 2.40
C GLY A 33 2.11 -14.52 1.56
N THR A 34 2.26 -13.22 1.28
CA THR A 34 1.35 -12.48 0.40
C THR A 34 2.07 -12.00 -0.85
N VAL A 35 1.29 -11.63 -1.86
CA VAL A 35 1.82 -11.07 -3.10
C VAL A 35 2.38 -9.67 -2.84
N ARG A 36 3.44 -9.30 -3.55
CA ARG A 36 3.97 -7.93 -3.54
C ARG A 36 3.01 -6.99 -4.27
N ILE A 37 2.84 -5.79 -3.74
CA ILE A 37 1.90 -4.80 -4.26
C ILE A 37 2.64 -3.50 -4.42
N CYS A 38 2.49 -2.85 -5.57
CA CYS A 38 2.97 -1.50 -5.80
C CYS A 38 1.79 -0.55 -5.74
N ILE A 39 1.90 0.53 -4.97
CA ILE A 39 0.85 1.52 -4.80
C ILE A 39 1.46 2.91 -4.78
N LYS A 40 0.76 3.90 -5.35
CA LYS A 40 1.20 5.30 -5.26
C LYS A 40 1.10 5.78 -3.82
N GLU A 41 2.06 6.58 -3.38
CA GLU A 41 2.07 7.13 -2.02
C GLU A 41 0.75 7.84 -1.67
N LYS A 42 0.24 8.67 -2.60
CA LYS A 42 -1.03 9.39 -2.39
C LYS A 42 -2.21 8.44 -2.12
N ILE A 43 -2.36 7.39 -2.93
CA ILE A 43 -3.46 6.44 -2.81
C ILE A 43 -3.36 5.67 -1.50
N LEU A 44 -2.13 5.28 -1.11
CA LEU A 44 -1.91 4.59 0.15
C LEU A 44 -2.34 5.43 1.36
N ARG A 45 -2.01 6.73 1.36
CA ARG A 45 -2.45 7.66 2.42
C ARG A 45 -3.97 7.79 2.46
N GLU A 46 -4.61 7.99 1.31
CA GLU A 46 -6.07 8.11 1.21
C GLU A 46 -6.78 6.83 1.70
N LEU A 47 -6.24 5.67 1.35
CA LEU A 47 -6.76 4.37 1.78
C LEU A 47 -6.62 4.17 3.29
N VAL A 48 -5.44 4.43 3.87
CA VAL A 48 -5.23 4.28 5.32
C VAL A 48 -6.10 5.26 6.11
N ALA A 49 -6.25 6.50 5.63
CA ALA A 49 -7.14 7.48 6.24
C ALA A 49 -8.62 7.04 6.15
N ALA A 50 -9.07 6.53 5.01
CA ALA A 50 -10.44 6.04 4.83
C ALA A 50 -10.77 4.83 5.72
N LEU A 51 -9.77 4.01 6.03
CA LEU A 51 -9.89 2.85 6.93
C LEU A 51 -9.69 3.23 8.42
N GLY A 52 -9.59 4.52 8.74
CA GLY A 52 -9.48 5.01 10.11
C GLY A 52 -8.15 4.67 10.79
N GLU A 53 -7.08 4.49 10.02
CA GLU A 53 -5.75 4.10 10.52
C GLU A 53 -5.74 2.74 11.26
N ASP A 54 -6.75 1.90 11.01
CA ASP A 54 -6.86 0.57 11.62
C ASP A 54 -5.97 -0.46 10.88
N PRO A 55 -4.96 -1.05 11.54
CA PRO A 55 -4.02 -1.96 10.90
C PRO A 55 -4.66 -3.28 10.44
N GLU A 56 -5.70 -3.77 11.10
CA GLU A 56 -6.39 -5.00 10.69
C GLU A 56 -7.24 -4.78 9.44
N LEU A 57 -7.96 -3.65 9.38
CA LEU A 57 -8.73 -3.27 8.19
C LEU A 57 -7.81 -2.99 7.00
N VAL A 58 -6.72 -2.27 7.23
CA VAL A 58 -5.69 -2.02 6.20
C VAL A 58 -5.11 -3.33 5.69
N ALA A 59 -4.77 -4.27 6.59
CA ALA A 59 -4.26 -5.57 6.18
C ALA A 59 -5.27 -6.37 5.36
N ARG A 60 -6.53 -6.43 5.80
CA ARG A 60 -7.59 -7.14 5.05
C ARG A 60 -7.82 -6.52 3.69
N CYS A 61 -7.86 -5.19 3.59
CA CYS A 61 -8.05 -4.49 2.33
C CYS A 61 -6.88 -4.74 1.36
N LEU A 62 -5.63 -4.62 1.82
CA LEU A 62 -4.45 -4.79 0.99
C LEU A 62 -4.15 -6.26 0.64
N THR A 63 -4.73 -7.22 1.36
CA THR A 63 -4.63 -8.65 1.02
C THR A 63 -5.84 -9.18 0.27
N ASP A 64 -6.88 -8.35 0.07
CA ASP A 64 -8.07 -8.74 -0.67
C ASP A 64 -7.72 -9.01 -2.14
N PRO A 65 -8.09 -10.18 -2.71
CA PRO A 65 -7.71 -10.55 -4.07
C PRO A 65 -8.17 -9.54 -5.14
N MET A 66 -9.34 -8.91 -4.94
CA MET A 66 -9.89 -7.94 -5.89
C MET A 66 -9.10 -6.62 -5.80
N MET A 67 -8.78 -6.17 -4.59
CA MET A 67 -7.93 -4.99 -4.38
C MET A 67 -6.53 -5.20 -4.94
N VAL A 68 -5.91 -6.36 -4.69
CA VAL A 68 -4.59 -6.70 -5.22
C VAL A 68 -4.60 -6.71 -6.74
N TRP A 69 -5.65 -7.24 -7.36
CA TRP A 69 -5.81 -7.23 -8.81
C TRP A 69 -5.93 -5.81 -9.35
N MET A 70 -6.78 -4.96 -8.76
CA MET A 70 -6.94 -3.57 -9.18
C MET A 70 -5.63 -2.78 -9.09
N LEU A 71 -4.88 -2.91 -7.99
CA LEU A 71 -3.61 -2.20 -7.81
C LEU A 71 -2.56 -2.65 -8.82
N LYS A 72 -2.55 -3.93 -9.21
CA LYS A 72 -1.67 -4.45 -10.26
C LYS A 72 -2.04 -3.94 -11.65
N GLU A 73 -3.33 -3.86 -11.98
CA GLU A 73 -3.80 -3.31 -13.25
C GLU A 73 -3.43 -1.82 -13.38
N GLU A 74 -3.59 -1.05 -12.30
CA GLU A 74 -3.19 0.36 -12.27
C GLU A 74 -1.66 0.52 -12.43
N ALA A 75 -0.88 -0.31 -11.74
CA ALA A 75 0.58 -0.35 -11.88
C ALA A 75 1.02 -0.66 -13.30
N ARG A 76 0.39 -1.64 -13.94
CA ARG A 76 0.69 -1.99 -15.34
C ARG A 76 0.39 -0.82 -16.27
N THR A 77 -0.80 -0.23 -16.16
CA THR A 77 -1.22 0.90 -17.01
C THR A 77 -0.29 2.11 -16.85
N ALA A 78 0.17 2.39 -15.63
CA ALA A 78 1.07 3.49 -15.35
C ALA A 78 2.52 3.26 -15.83
N LEU A 79 2.92 2.01 -16.07
CA LEU A 79 4.23 1.65 -16.62
C LEU A 79 4.25 1.57 -18.16
N GLU A 80 3.08 1.40 -18.78
CA GLU A 80 2.92 1.31 -20.24
C GLU A 80 2.62 2.67 -20.92
N ALA A 81 2.41 3.74 -20.14
CA ALA A 81 2.11 5.10 -20.60
C ALA A 81 3.32 6.03 -20.50
#